data_AF-A0A0A1XRU8-F1
#
_entry.id   AF-A0A0A1XRU8-F1
#
_cell.length_a   1.000
_cell.length_b   1.000
_cell.length_c   1.000
_cell.angle_alpha   90.00
_cell.angle_beta   90.00
_cell.angle_gamma   90.00
#
_symmetry.space_group_name_H-M   'P 1'
#
loop_
_entity.id
_entity.type
_entity.pdbx_description
1 polymer ?
#
loop_
_entity_poly.entity_id
_entity_poly.type
_entity_poly.pdbx_seq_one_letter_code
_entity_poly.pdbx_strand_id
1 'polypeptide(L)'
;QQQQQQPQAQQAPQRKGLSLSNEHVHKAHEMFRKANRVSRPDKALILGFMAGMRENPRPNSENVIVIKLGETEEKVQQEDGSTALCLVESHIRLDYNTGEWKTFQNYRRLDQSVQGQGVDGSANGGTGGPGGVMQAQNSVVI
;
A
#
# COMPACT_ATOMS: atom_id res chain seq x y z
N GLN A 1 63.74 -5.12 -37.01
CA GLN A 1 62.38 -5.16 -37.60
C GLN A 1 61.38 -5.00 -36.47
N GLN A 2 60.72 -3.84 -36.41
CA GLN A 2 59.61 -3.57 -35.50
C GLN A 2 58.33 -3.99 -36.21
N GLN A 3 57.52 -4.86 -35.61
CA GLN A 3 56.17 -5.15 -36.09
C GLN A 3 55.15 -4.57 -35.10
N GLN A 4 54.31 -3.71 -35.66
CA GLN A 4 53.27 -2.91 -35.02
C GLN A 4 52.17 -3.77 -34.39
N GLN A 5 51.78 -3.44 -33.15
CA GLN A 5 50.54 -3.88 -32.54
C GLN A 5 49.40 -2.93 -32.98
N GLN A 6 48.35 -3.49 -33.57
CA GLN A 6 47.09 -2.80 -33.86
C GLN A 6 46.30 -2.58 -32.55
N PRO A 7 45.64 -1.43 -32.35
CA PRO A 7 44.75 -1.23 -31.21
C PRO A 7 43.43 -2.00 -31.42
N GLN A 8 43.17 -2.99 -30.57
CA GLN A 8 41.88 -3.65 -30.46
C GLN A 8 40.84 -2.65 -29.94
N ALA A 9 39.81 -2.41 -30.75
CA ALA A 9 38.64 -1.64 -30.34
C ALA A 9 37.95 -2.34 -29.15
N GLN A 10 38.07 -1.75 -27.97
CA GLN A 10 37.31 -2.14 -26.79
C GLN A 10 35.82 -1.93 -27.09
N GLN A 11 35.13 -3.04 -27.35
CA GLN A 11 33.67 -3.09 -27.35
C GLN A 11 33.21 -2.61 -25.97
N ALA A 12 32.61 -1.43 -25.91
CA ALA A 12 31.96 -0.94 -24.71
C ALA A 12 30.99 -2.04 -24.25
N PRO A 13 31.03 -2.45 -22.96
CA PRO A 13 30.10 -3.44 -22.47
C PRO A 13 28.70 -2.92 -22.74
N GLN A 14 27.93 -3.71 -23.49
CA GLN A 14 26.50 -3.50 -23.73
C GLN A 14 25.82 -3.49 -22.36
N ARG A 15 25.80 -2.33 -21.70
CA ARG A 15 24.92 -2.08 -20.56
C ARG A 15 23.55 -2.34 -21.17
N LYS A 16 22.92 -3.48 -20.85
CA LYS A 16 21.50 -3.69 -21.12
C LYS A 16 20.78 -2.59 -20.37
N GLY A 17 20.63 -1.44 -21.02
CA GLY A 17 20.18 -0.21 -20.42
C GLY A 17 18.74 -0.40 -20.00
N LEU A 18 18.45 -0.15 -18.73
CA LEU A 18 17.09 0.01 -18.23
C LEU A 18 16.38 1.02 -19.13
N SER A 19 15.50 0.53 -19.98
CA SER A 19 14.80 1.35 -20.97
C SER A 19 13.32 1.27 -20.69
N LEU A 20 12.70 2.42 -20.47
CA LEU A 20 11.25 2.51 -20.27
C LEU A 20 10.58 2.64 -21.63
N SER A 21 9.59 1.80 -21.89
CA SER A 21 8.67 2.02 -23.01
C SER A 21 7.90 3.32 -22.81
N ASN A 22 7.56 4.02 -23.89
CA ASN A 22 6.73 5.23 -23.83
C ASN A 22 5.40 4.99 -23.07
N GLU A 23 4.83 3.78 -23.16
CA GLU A 23 3.64 3.41 -22.39
C GLU A 23 3.92 3.42 -20.88
N HIS A 24 5.05 2.84 -20.45
CA HIS A 24 5.45 2.81 -19.05
C HIS A 24 5.75 4.21 -18.52
N VAL A 25 6.36 5.08 -19.33
CA VAL A 25 6.61 6.49 -18.96
C VAL A 25 5.29 7.22 -18.70
N HIS A 26 4.31 7.12 -19.60
CA HIS A 26 3.00 7.75 -19.40
C HIS A 26 2.28 7.21 -18.17
N LYS A 27 2.27 5.88 -17.98
CA LYS A 27 1.66 5.24 -16.80
C LYS A 27 2.34 5.70 -15.50
N ALA A 28 3.68 5.74 -15.46
CA ALA A 28 4.42 6.22 -14.30
C ALA A 28 4.15 7.71 -14.03
N HIS A 29 4.08 8.54 -15.08
CA HIS A 29 3.80 9.96 -14.95
C HIS A 29 2.40 10.22 -14.35
N GLU A 30 1.36 9.57 -14.89
CA GLU A 30 -0.01 9.65 -14.35
C GLU A 30 -0.10 9.17 -12.90
N MET A 31 0.61 8.08 -12.58
CA MET A 31 0.68 7.54 -11.23
C MET A 31 1.35 8.52 -10.26
N PHE A 32 2.51 9.07 -10.62
CA PHE A 32 3.26 10.00 -9.77
C PHE A 32 2.59 11.37 -9.65
N ARG A 33 1.79 11.78 -10.63
CA ARG A 33 0.99 13.00 -10.57
C ARG A 33 -0.10 12.94 -9.51
N LYS A 34 -0.72 11.77 -9.35
CA LYS A 34 -1.79 11.52 -8.36
C LYS A 34 -1.24 11.08 -6.99
N ALA A 35 -0.01 10.60 -6.95
CA ALA A 35 0.66 10.16 -5.74
C ALA A 35 1.03 11.31 -4.80
N ASN A 36 0.57 11.24 -3.55
CA ASN A 36 0.93 12.19 -2.49
C ASN A 36 1.83 11.58 -1.38
N ARG A 37 2.06 10.25 -1.40
CA ARG A 37 2.87 9.53 -0.40
C ARG A 37 4.09 8.79 -0.97
N VAL A 38 4.39 8.91 -2.26
CA VAL A 38 5.56 8.23 -2.87
C VAL A 38 6.83 9.04 -2.68
N SER A 39 7.80 8.44 -1.97
CA SER A 39 9.13 9.04 -1.75
C SER A 39 10.02 8.96 -3.00
N ARG A 40 11.09 9.76 -3.08
CA ARG A 40 12.09 9.67 -4.17
C ARG A 40 12.68 8.26 -4.36
N PRO A 41 13.13 7.54 -3.31
CA PRO A 41 13.62 6.18 -3.49
C PRO A 41 12.54 5.23 -4.00
N ASP A 42 11.28 5.38 -3.56
CA ASP A 42 10.18 4.56 -4.05
C ASP A 42 9.86 4.82 -5.53
N LYS A 43 9.93 6.08 -5.99
CA LYS A 43 9.81 6.40 -7.43
C LYS A 43 10.90 5.72 -8.24
N ALA A 44 12.14 5.72 -7.73
CA ALA A 44 13.26 5.04 -8.39
C ALA A 44 13.04 3.52 -8.45
N LEU A 45 12.48 2.91 -7.40
CA LEU A 45 12.12 1.48 -7.39
C LEU A 45 11.08 1.16 -8.46
N ILE A 46 10.00 1.94 -8.53
CA ILE A 46 8.92 1.75 -9.51
C ILE A 46 9.46 1.91 -10.94
N LEU A 47 10.24 2.96 -11.20
CA LEU A 47 10.84 3.18 -12.51
C LEU A 47 11.84 2.08 -12.89
N GLY A 48 12.69 1.65 -11.95
CA GLY A 48 13.61 0.54 -12.16
C GLY A 48 12.85 -0.74 -12.53
N PHE A 49 11.80 -1.08 -11.79
CA PHE A 49 10.96 -2.24 -12.06
C PHE A 49 10.30 -2.16 -13.45
N MET A 50 9.69 -1.03 -13.80
CA MET A 50 9.07 -0.80 -15.11
C MET A 50 10.09 -0.83 -16.27
N ALA A 51 11.35 -0.50 -16.00
CA ALA A 51 12.44 -0.52 -16.97
C ALA A 51 13.08 -1.91 -17.15
N GLY A 52 12.59 -2.92 -16.41
CA GLY A 52 13.07 -4.30 -16.51
C GLY A 52 14.01 -4.73 -15.38
N MET A 53 14.20 -3.92 -14.34
CA MET A 53 14.92 -4.36 -13.13
C MET A 53 14.11 -5.46 -12.45
N ARG A 54 14.70 -6.66 -12.33
CA ARG A 54 14.10 -7.82 -11.68
C ARG A 54 14.84 -8.26 -10.42
N GLU A 55 15.93 -7.58 -10.09
CA GLU A 55 16.57 -7.74 -8.79
C GLU A 55 15.77 -6.99 -7.73
N ASN A 56 15.27 -7.72 -6.73
CA ASN A 56 14.55 -7.14 -5.62
C ASN A 56 15.55 -6.62 -4.57
N PRO A 57 15.60 -5.29 -4.33
CA PRO A 57 16.52 -4.71 -3.37
C PRO A 57 16.14 -4.96 -1.91
N ARG A 58 14.96 -5.54 -1.65
CA ARG A 58 14.48 -5.94 -0.32
C ARG A 58 14.18 -7.44 -0.33
N PRO A 59 15.17 -8.30 -0.02
CA PRO A 59 14.94 -9.73 0.02
C PRO A 59 13.85 -10.03 1.05
N ASN A 60 12.71 -10.50 0.56
CA ASN A 60 11.60 -10.99 1.36
C ASN A 60 11.13 -12.32 0.79
N SER A 61 10.47 -13.14 1.60
CA SER A 61 10.07 -14.51 1.22
C SER A 61 9.16 -14.56 -0.01
N GLU A 62 8.38 -13.52 -0.27
CA GLU A 62 7.46 -13.45 -1.42
C GLU A 62 8.10 -12.80 -2.66
N ASN A 63 9.28 -12.22 -2.53
CA ASN A 63 9.95 -11.40 -3.55
C ASN A 63 9.03 -10.31 -4.16
N VAL A 64 8.20 -9.69 -3.31
CA VAL A 64 7.19 -8.71 -3.70
C VAL A 64 7.39 -7.43 -2.93
N ILE A 65 7.29 -6.29 -3.60
CA ILE A 65 7.31 -4.96 -2.95
C ILE A 65 5.93 -4.31 -3.12
N VAL A 66 5.36 -3.83 -2.02
CA VAL A 66 4.16 -2.99 -2.01
C VAL A 66 4.54 -1.58 -1.58
N ILE A 67 4.18 -0.59 -2.39
CA ILE A 67 4.45 0.84 -2.14
C ILE A 67 3.13 1.59 -2.08
N LYS A 68 2.93 2.37 -1.02
CA LYS A 68 1.79 3.28 -0.91
C LYS A 68 2.00 4.48 -1.84
N LEU A 69 1.10 4.64 -2.81
CA LEU A 69 1.10 5.74 -3.76
C LEU A 69 0.54 7.01 -3.15
N GLY A 70 -0.54 6.87 -2.39
CA GLY A 70 -1.19 7.99 -1.75
C GLY A 70 -2.35 7.59 -0.89
N GLU A 71 -2.89 8.58 -0.19
CA GLU A 71 -4.15 8.45 0.53
C GLU A 71 -5.00 9.71 0.37
N THR A 72 -6.31 9.53 0.29
CA THR A 72 -7.28 10.63 0.19
C THR A 72 -8.50 10.28 1.03
N GLU A 73 -9.09 11.28 1.67
CA GLU A 73 -10.36 11.13 2.39
C GLU A 73 -11.53 11.39 1.43
N GLU A 74 -12.43 10.43 1.31
CA GLU A 74 -13.60 10.52 0.43
C GLU A 74 -14.88 10.34 1.24
N LYS A 75 -15.88 11.19 0.97
CA LYS A 75 -17.21 11.09 1.55
C LYS A 75 -18.03 10.10 0.74
N VAL A 76 -18.30 8.93 1.31
CA VAL A 76 -19.07 7.87 0.68
C VAL A 76 -20.49 7.90 1.23
N GLN A 77 -21.48 8.02 0.33
CA GLN A 77 -22.88 7.89 0.69
C GLN A 77 -23.20 6.42 0.95
N GLN A 78 -23.76 6.14 2.11
CA GLN A 78 -24.16 4.81 2.53
C GLN A 78 -25.61 4.53 2.11
N GLU A 79 -25.99 3.24 2.12
CA GLU A 79 -27.34 2.79 1.79
C GLU A 79 -28.41 3.31 2.75
N ASP A 80 -28.04 3.64 3.98
CA ASP A 80 -28.92 4.25 4.99
C ASP A 80 -29.13 5.76 4.80
N GLY A 81 -28.53 6.35 3.76
CA GLY A 81 -28.58 7.78 3.46
C GLY A 81 -27.57 8.62 4.27
N SER A 82 -26.80 8.01 5.19
CA SER A 82 -25.73 8.69 5.91
C SER A 82 -24.48 8.86 5.03
N THR A 83 -23.62 9.81 5.39
CA THR A 83 -22.32 10.00 4.71
C THR A 83 -21.19 9.55 5.65
N ALA A 84 -20.42 8.54 5.25
CA ALA A 84 -19.21 8.15 5.97
C ALA A 84 -17.97 8.77 5.32
N LEU A 85 -17.02 9.20 6.16
CA LEU A 85 -15.68 9.56 5.69
C LEU A 85 -14.85 8.29 5.58
N CYS A 86 -14.31 8.02 4.39
CA CYS A 86 -13.48 6.86 4.09
C CYS A 86 -12.07 7.31 3.71
N LEU A 87 -11.04 6.71 4.30
CA LEU A 87 -9.67 6.84 3.84
C LEU A 87 -9.42 5.86 2.70
N VAL A 88 -9.12 6.39 1.52
CA VAL A 88 -8.80 5.63 0.32
C VAL A 88 -7.29 5.60 0.14
N GLU A 89 -6.66 4.46 0.38
CA GLU A 89 -5.21 4.29 0.24
C GLU A 89 -4.87 3.59 -1.08
N SER A 90 -4.22 4.30 -2.00
CA SER A 90 -3.76 3.76 -3.27
C SER A 90 -2.37 3.13 -3.13
N HIS A 91 -2.19 1.93 -3.67
CA HIS A 91 -0.95 1.15 -3.58
C HIS A 91 -0.54 0.60 -4.96
N ILE A 92 0.76 0.32 -5.12
CA ILE A 92 1.31 -0.48 -6.22
C ILE A 92 2.02 -1.71 -5.66
N ARG A 93 1.71 -2.88 -6.20
CA ARG A 93 2.41 -4.15 -5.97
C ARG A 93 3.33 -4.42 -7.15
N LEU A 94 4.60 -4.66 -6.86
CA LEU A 94 5.66 -5.05 -7.79
C LEU A 94 6.03 -6.51 -7.50
N ASP A 95 5.73 -7.42 -8.42
CA ASP A 95 6.06 -8.84 -8.29
C ASP A 95 7.38 -9.13 -9.01
N TYR A 96 8.47 -9.35 -8.26
CA TYR A 96 9.77 -9.62 -8.87
C TYR A 96 9.90 -11.06 -9.37
N ASN A 97 8.96 -11.95 -9.05
CA ASN A 97 8.95 -13.31 -9.60
C ASN A 97 8.36 -13.32 -11.01
N THR A 98 7.23 -12.64 -11.22
CA THR A 98 6.56 -12.62 -12.53
C THR A 98 6.95 -11.42 -13.38
N GLY A 99 7.48 -10.36 -12.76
CA GLY A 99 7.73 -9.09 -13.43
C GLY A 99 6.46 -8.27 -13.68
N GLU A 100 5.33 -8.69 -13.11
CA GLU A 100 4.06 -7.98 -13.21
C GLU A 100 3.92 -6.94 -12.10
N TRP A 101 3.22 -5.86 -12.41
CA TRP A 101 2.83 -4.86 -11.42
C TRP A 101 1.33 -4.60 -11.51
N LYS A 102 0.71 -4.32 -10.36
CA LYS A 102 -0.72 -4.00 -10.25
C LYS A 102 -0.92 -2.89 -9.24
N THR A 103 -1.87 -2.01 -9.52
CA THR A 103 -2.32 -0.99 -8.58
C THR A 103 -3.63 -1.40 -7.95
N PHE A 104 -3.82 -1.11 -6.67
CA PHE A 104 -5.05 -1.41 -5.94
C PHE A 104 -5.34 -0.31 -4.91
N GLN A 105 -6.59 -0.25 -4.46
CA GLN A 105 -7.04 0.71 -3.46
C GLN A 105 -7.60 -0.03 -2.26
N ASN A 106 -7.23 0.43 -1.07
CA ASN A 106 -7.81 -0.02 0.18
C ASN A 106 -8.72 1.08 0.72
N TYR A 107 -9.95 0.71 1.06
CA TYR A 107 -10.91 1.61 1.67
C TYR A 107 -11.01 1.29 3.15
N ARG A 108 -10.71 2.27 4.00
CA ARG A 108 -10.89 2.17 5.44
C ARG A 108 -11.89 3.24 5.88
N ARG A 109 -12.99 2.85 6.53
CA ARG A 109 -13.86 3.84 7.17
C ARG A 109 -13.07 4.57 8.25
N LEU A 110 -13.13 5.89 8.24
CA LEU A 110 -12.60 6.74 9.31
C LEU A 110 -13.65 6.91 10.43
N ASP A 111 -14.58 5.94 10.56
CA ASP A 111 -15.77 6.07 11.39
C ASP A 111 -15.41 6.56 12.78
N GLN A 112 -16.10 7.64 13.11
CA GLN A 112 -16.03 8.43 14.30
C GLN A 112 -16.06 7.51 15.52
N SER A 113 -14.89 7.27 16.12
CA SER A 113 -14.86 6.74 17.48
C SER A 113 -15.79 7.61 18.34
N VAL A 114 -16.79 6.96 18.93
CA VAL A 114 -17.67 7.38 20.03
C VAL A 114 -18.82 8.35 19.72
N GLN A 115 -19.94 7.84 19.20
CA GLN A 115 -21.26 8.37 19.58
C GLN A 115 -22.35 7.30 19.49
N GLY A 116 -22.29 6.35 20.43
CA GLY A 116 -23.32 5.34 20.69
C GLY A 116 -23.75 5.37 22.16
N GLN A 117 -24.75 6.21 22.44
CA GLN A 117 -25.78 6.13 23.48
C GLN A 117 -25.49 5.32 24.76
N GLY A 118 -25.39 6.07 25.86
CA GLY A 118 -25.84 5.66 27.19
C GLY A 118 -26.67 6.79 27.81
N VAL A 119 -27.82 7.10 27.21
CA VAL A 119 -28.85 7.95 27.82
C VAL A 119 -29.88 7.06 28.49
N ASP A 120 -29.79 6.91 29.80
CA ASP A 120 -30.91 6.91 30.77
C ASP A 120 -30.35 6.47 32.14
N GLY A 121 -30.66 7.22 33.21
CA GLY A 121 -30.13 6.88 34.53
C GLY A 121 -30.32 7.97 35.58
N SER A 122 -31.59 8.33 35.77
CA SER A 122 -32.09 9.23 36.82
C SER A 122 -31.50 8.94 38.21
N ALA A 123 -31.36 10.00 39.00
CA ALA A 123 -30.95 9.95 40.39
C ALA A 123 -31.88 9.10 41.27
N ASN A 124 -31.34 8.16 42.07
CA ASN A 124 -31.80 7.92 43.44
C ASN A 124 -30.80 7.10 44.26
N GLY A 125 -30.70 7.43 45.55
CA GLY A 125 -29.86 6.71 46.52
C GLY A 125 -30.41 5.33 46.89
N GLY A 126 -29.54 4.47 47.40
CA GLY A 126 -29.93 3.16 47.90
C GLY A 126 -28.74 2.33 48.36
N THR A 127 -28.59 2.26 49.68
CA THR A 127 -27.69 1.41 50.45
C THR A 127 -27.94 -0.10 50.24
N GLY A 128 -26.86 -0.90 50.21
CA GLY A 128 -26.82 -2.22 50.85
C GLY A 128 -26.57 -3.47 49.99
N GLY A 129 -25.50 -4.22 50.35
CA GLY A 129 -25.49 -5.69 50.30
C GLY A 129 -24.45 -6.37 49.39
N PRO A 130 -23.55 -7.23 49.93
CA PRO A 130 -22.63 -8.07 49.15
C PRO A 130 -23.14 -9.51 49.00
N GLY A 131 -22.80 -10.17 47.88
CA GLY A 131 -22.84 -11.63 47.80
C GLY A 131 -23.05 -12.19 46.39
N GLY A 132 -22.31 -13.27 46.09
CA GLY A 132 -22.76 -14.29 45.14
C GLY A 132 -21.96 -14.42 43.85
N VAL A 133 -20.91 -15.24 43.92
CA VAL A 133 -20.31 -15.94 42.79
C VAL A 133 -21.35 -16.72 41.99
N MET A 134 -21.31 -16.70 40.65
CA MET A 134 -21.79 -17.79 39.80
C MET A 134 -21.33 -17.65 38.34
N GLN A 135 -20.68 -18.71 37.89
CA GLN A 135 -20.12 -18.99 36.57
C GLN A 135 -21.23 -19.45 35.61
N ALA A 136 -21.27 -18.95 34.37
CA ALA A 136 -22.05 -19.55 33.30
C ALA A 136 -21.38 -19.34 31.93
N GLN A 137 -21.46 -20.39 31.13
CA GLN A 137 -20.71 -20.69 29.92
C GLN A 137 -21.32 -19.95 28.72
N ASN A 138 -20.49 -19.38 27.86
CA ASN A 138 -20.94 -18.81 26.58
C ASN A 138 -20.61 -19.79 25.46
N SER A 139 -21.60 -20.58 25.03
CA SER A 139 -21.58 -21.27 23.74
C SER A 139 -22.06 -20.30 22.67
N VAL A 140 -21.27 -20.09 21.62
CA VAL A 140 -21.77 -19.59 20.33
C VAL A 140 -21.33 -20.56 19.23
N VAL A 141 -22.36 -21.01 18.53
CA VAL A 141 -22.41 -21.85 17.35
C VAL A 141 -21.75 -21.17 16.14
N ILE A 142 -21.18 -22.03 15.29
CA ILE A 142 -20.60 -21.73 13.96
C ILE A 142 -21.61 -21.13 12.98
#